data_AF-A0A1Q6DPW7-F1
#
_entry.id   AF-A0A1Q6DPW7-F1
#
_cell.length_a   1.000
_cell.length_b   1.000
_cell.length_c   1.000
_cell.angle_alpha   90.00
_cell.angle_beta   90.00
_cell.angle_gamma   90.00
#
_symmetry.space_group_name_H-M   'P 1'
#
loop_
_entity.id
_entity.type
_entity.pdbx_description
1 polymer ?
#
loop_
_entity_poly.entity_id
_entity_poly.type
_entity_poly.pdbx_seq_one_letter_code
_entity_poly.pdbx_strand_id
1 'polypeptide(L)'
;MSILPAILYTNLITLFLVSAAAIAVTLFVSHKIAGPMYRIEKGLAAAGNGDLTHRINFRKKDQMRIMAENFNTMTESLAGKISEIETEVRDLEKLAEELNLPDQFTRGLTDVRRRIESNFQLHRM
;
A
#
# COMPACT_ATOMS: atom_id res chain seq x y z
N MET A 1 -34.43 -6.94 -54.37
CA MET A 1 -32.97 -6.76 -54.22
C MET A 1 -32.60 -5.49 -53.42
N SER A 2 -33.47 -4.97 -52.54
CA SER A 2 -33.25 -3.65 -51.89
C SER A 2 -32.89 -3.72 -50.40
N ILE A 3 -32.96 -4.92 -49.79
CA ILE A 3 -32.67 -5.13 -48.36
C ILE A 3 -31.18 -5.30 -48.07
N LEU A 4 -30.42 -5.84 -49.03
CA LEU A 4 -28.98 -6.11 -48.87
C LEU A 4 -28.16 -4.85 -48.54
N PRO A 5 -28.29 -3.71 -49.26
CA PRO A 5 -27.54 -2.50 -48.92
C PRO A 5 -27.96 -1.93 -47.55
N ALA A 6 -29.25 -1.99 -47.22
CA ALA A 6 -29.74 -1.51 -45.93
C ALA A 6 -29.12 -2.30 -44.76
N ILE A 7 -29.09 -3.63 -44.85
CA ILE A 7 -28.47 -4.51 -43.85
C ILE A 7 -26.97 -4.22 -43.72
N LEU A 8 -26.27 -3.99 -44.84
CA LEU A 8 -24.83 -3.67 -44.82
C LEU A 8 -24.56 -2.35 -44.10
N TYR A 9 -25.33 -1.29 -44.40
CA TYR A 9 -25.17 0.01 -43.73
C TYR A 9 -25.48 -0.06 -42.25
N THR A 10 -26.57 -0.73 -41.85
CA THR A 10 -26.90 -0.86 -40.42
C THR A 10 -25.81 -1.64 -39.68
N ASN A 11 -25.30 -2.74 -40.25
CA ASN A 11 -24.21 -3.49 -39.64
C ASN A 11 -22.91 -2.69 -39.51
N LEU A 12 -22.55 -1.89 -40.52
CA LEU A 12 -21.36 -1.04 -40.45
C LEU A 12 -21.49 0.03 -39.37
N ILE A 13 -22.65 0.68 -39.26
CA ILE A 13 -22.93 1.67 -38.21
C ILE A 13 -22.89 1.01 -36.83
N THR A 14 -23.56 -0.14 -36.68
CA THR A 14 -23.56 -0.89 -35.41
C THR A 14 -22.14 -1.31 -35.03
N LEU A 15 -21.36 -1.84 -35.97
CA LEU A 15 -19.96 -2.22 -35.72
C LEU A 15 -19.14 -1.02 -35.27
N PHE A 16 -19.24 0.10 -35.99
CA PHE A 16 -18.52 1.32 -35.65
C PHE A 16 -18.88 1.82 -34.24
N LEU A 17 -20.17 1.87 -33.90
CA LEU A 17 -20.63 2.33 -32.59
C LEU A 17 -20.17 1.40 -31.47
N VAL A 18 -20.25 0.08 -31.67
CA VAL A 18 -19.79 -0.91 -30.68
C VAL A 18 -18.28 -0.81 -30.49
N SER A 19 -17.50 -0.71 -31.57
CA SER A 19 -16.05 -0.54 -31.48
C SER A 19 -15.66 0.76 -30.80
N ALA A 20 -16.31 1.88 -31.15
CA ALA A 20 -16.05 3.18 -30.52
C ALA A 20 -16.39 3.16 -29.02
N ALA A 21 -17.53 2.58 -28.64
CA ALA A 21 -17.93 2.41 -27.25
C ALA A 21 -16.94 1.52 -26.49
N ALA A 22 -16.52 0.40 -27.08
CA ALA A 22 -15.53 -0.50 -26.48
C ALA A 22 -14.20 0.23 -26.23
N ILE A 23 -13.66 0.95 -27.22
CA ILE A 23 -12.44 1.74 -27.08
C ILE A 23 -12.59 2.78 -25.97
N ALA A 24 -13.70 3.52 -25.96
CA ALA A 24 -13.97 4.54 -24.94
C ALA A 24 -14.00 3.94 -23.53
N VAL A 25 -14.69 2.81 -23.35
CA VAL A 25 -14.75 2.09 -22.06
C VAL A 25 -13.37 1.61 -21.65
N THR A 26 -12.62 0.96 -22.55
CA THR A 26 -11.27 0.45 -22.26
C THR A 26 -10.34 1.58 -21.80
N LEU A 27 -10.29 2.69 -22.54
CA LEU A 27 -9.45 3.83 -22.17
C LEU A 27 -9.86 4.44 -20.83
N PHE A 28 -11.16 4.57 -20.58
CA PHE A 28 -11.69 5.14 -19.34
C PHE A 28 -11.39 4.26 -18.12
N VAL A 29 -11.55 2.94 -18.26
CA VAL A 29 -11.28 1.97 -17.20
C VAL A 29 -9.78 1.88 -16.91
N SER A 30 -8.93 1.79 -17.96
CA SER A 30 -7.48 1.77 -17.79
C SER A 30 -6.98 2.96 -16.97
N HIS A 31 -7.44 4.17 -17.27
CA HIS A 31 -6.96 5.36 -16.57
C HIS A 31 -7.45 5.43 -15.11
N LYS A 32 -8.68 4.96 -14.83
CA LYS A 32 -9.24 4.95 -13.47
C LYS A 32 -8.69 3.87 -12.56
N ILE A 33 -8.13 2.79 -13.10
CA ILE A 33 -7.57 1.69 -12.31
C ILE A 33 -6.05 1.81 -12.18
N ALA A 34 -5.34 2.12 -13.27
CA ALA A 34 -3.88 2.11 -13.28
C ALA A 34 -3.27 3.13 -12.29
N GLY A 35 -3.84 4.34 -12.21
CA GLY A 35 -3.37 5.38 -11.28
C GLY A 35 -3.46 4.96 -9.81
N PRO A 36 -4.64 4.56 -9.31
CA PRO A 36 -4.77 4.03 -7.95
C PRO A 36 -3.93 2.78 -7.68
N MET A 37 -3.84 1.85 -8.64
CA MET A 37 -3.03 0.65 -8.48
C MET A 37 -1.54 0.98 -8.29
N TYR A 38 -1.01 1.90 -9.10
CA TYR A 38 0.37 2.36 -8.98
C TYR A 38 0.67 3.01 -7.61
N ARG A 39 -0.29 3.74 -7.05
CA ARG A 39 -0.15 4.32 -5.71
C ARG A 39 -0.14 3.25 -4.61
N ILE A 40 -0.92 2.18 -4.77
CA ILE A 40 -0.88 1.01 -3.87
C ILE A 40 0.46 0.30 -3.96
N GLU A 41 0.95 0.04 -5.17
CA GLU A 41 2.25 -0.58 -5.40
C GLU A 41 3.38 0.21 -4.72
N LYS A 42 3.38 1.55 -4.87
CA LYS A 42 4.34 2.41 -4.16
C LYS A 42 4.24 2.32 -2.65
N GLY A 43 3.02 2.29 -2.09
CA GLY A 43 2.83 2.13 -0.66
C GLY A 43 3.34 0.79 -0.16
N LEU A 44 3.06 -0.29 -0.88
CA LEU A 44 3.57 -1.63 -0.57
C LEU A 44 5.11 -1.68 -0.63
N ALA A 45 5.72 -1.07 -1.64
CA ALA A 45 7.17 -0.97 -1.74
C ALA A 45 7.78 -0.15 -0.59
N ALA A 46 7.13 0.95 -0.19
CA ALA A 46 7.56 1.75 0.96
C ALA A 46 7.50 0.93 2.26
N ALA A 47 6.37 0.27 2.52
CA ALA A 47 6.19 -0.59 3.69
C ALA A 47 7.16 -1.78 3.71
N GLY A 48 7.43 -2.39 2.56
CA GLY A 48 8.42 -3.47 2.42
C GLY A 48 9.86 -3.02 2.68
N ASN A 49 10.16 -1.74 2.47
CA ASN A 49 11.44 -1.11 2.82
C ASN A 49 11.44 -0.53 4.25
N GLY A 50 10.38 -0.80 5.04
CA GLY A 50 10.29 -0.38 6.44
C GLY A 50 9.69 1.00 6.67
N ASP A 51 9.24 1.72 5.64
CA ASP A 51 8.46 2.95 5.82
C ASP A 51 7.00 2.63 6.13
N LEU A 52 6.69 2.59 7.43
CA LEU A 52 5.33 2.37 7.94
C LEU A 52 4.57 3.70 8.14
N THR A 53 5.16 4.83 7.76
CA THR A 53 4.55 6.17 7.84
C THR A 53 3.79 6.54 6.58
N HIS A 54 4.05 5.85 5.46
CA HIS A 54 3.36 6.09 4.20
C HIS A 54 1.84 5.88 4.34
N ARG A 55 1.06 6.81 3.79
CA ARG A 55 -0.41 6.73 3.78
C ARG A 55 -0.95 6.94 2.37
N ILE A 56 -1.89 6.08 1.99
CA ILE A 56 -2.58 6.16 0.70
C ILE A 56 -3.95 6.76 0.94
N ASN A 57 -4.28 7.83 0.22
CA ASN A 57 -5.60 8.45 0.28
C ASN A 57 -6.16 8.66 -1.13
N PHE A 58 -7.39 8.19 -1.36
CA PHE A 58 -8.12 8.28 -2.63
C PHE A 58 -9.40 9.10 -2.46
N ARG A 59 -9.99 9.55 -3.57
CA ARG A 59 -11.23 10.33 -3.53
C ARG A 59 -12.38 9.40 -3.12
N LYS A 60 -13.44 9.97 -2.54
CA LYS A 60 -14.62 9.22 -2.06
C LYS A 60 -15.25 8.29 -3.12
N LYS A 61 -15.16 8.65 -4.40
CA LYS A 61 -15.74 7.89 -5.53
C LYS A 61 -14.77 6.89 -6.17
N ASP A 62 -13.54 6.75 -5.66
CA ASP A 62 -12.58 5.78 -6.18
C ASP A 62 -12.89 4.38 -5.66
N GLN A 63 -12.90 3.42 -6.58
CA GLN A 63 -13.22 2.01 -6.30
C GLN A 63 -12.20 1.36 -5.35
N MET A 64 -10.95 1.84 -5.36
CA MET A 64 -9.84 1.31 -4.55
C MET A 64 -9.71 1.94 -3.16
N ARG A 65 -10.67 2.79 -2.73
CA ARG A 65 -10.63 3.46 -1.42
C ARG A 65 -10.52 2.47 -0.27
N ILE A 66 -11.33 1.40 -0.28
CA ILE A 66 -11.33 0.38 0.77
C ILE A 66 -9.95 -0.30 0.86
N MET A 67 -9.29 -0.52 -0.28
CA MET A 67 -7.94 -1.10 -0.29
C MET A 67 -6.91 -0.14 0.31
N ALA A 68 -6.99 1.16 0.01
CA ALA A 68 -6.13 2.16 0.64
C ALA A 68 -6.37 2.26 2.15
N GLU A 69 -7.63 2.19 2.61
CA GLU A 69 -7.97 2.17 4.03
C GLU A 69 -7.39 0.94 4.72
N ASN A 70 -7.60 -0.25 4.15
CA ASN A 70 -7.04 -1.50 4.67
C ASN A 70 -5.50 -1.45 4.71
N PHE A 71 -4.86 -0.91 3.67
CA PHE A 71 -3.41 -0.71 3.64
C PHE A 71 -2.95 0.20 4.79
N ASN A 72 -3.59 1.36 4.97
CA ASN A 72 -3.24 2.30 6.03
C ASN A 72 -3.38 1.66 7.41
N THR A 73 -4.51 0.99 7.68
CA THR A 73 -4.76 0.26 8.93
C THR A 73 -3.71 -0.81 9.18
N MET A 74 -3.33 -1.58 8.14
CA MET A 74 -2.26 -2.57 8.25
C MET A 74 -0.93 -1.92 8.64
N THR A 75 -0.52 -0.86 7.94
CA THR A 75 0.75 -0.16 8.24
C THR A 75 0.76 0.48 9.62
N GLU A 76 -0.39 1.00 10.07
CA GLU A 76 -0.55 1.56 11.42
C GLU A 76 -0.45 0.48 12.50
N SER A 77 -1.11 -0.66 12.30
CA SER A 77 -1.01 -1.79 13.22
C SER A 77 0.41 -2.35 13.31
N LEU A 78 1.11 -2.46 12.17
CA LEU A 78 2.51 -2.86 12.14
C LEU A 78 3.39 -1.85 12.90
N ALA A 79 3.20 -0.54 12.66
CA ALA A 79 3.97 0.49 13.35
C ALA A 79 3.76 0.45 14.87
N GLY A 80 2.52 0.23 15.33
CA GLY A 80 2.19 0.05 16.74
C GLY A 80 2.92 -1.15 17.35
N LYS A 81 2.87 -2.31 16.69
CA LYS A 81 3.56 -3.53 17.16
C LYS A 81 5.08 -3.37 17.23
N ILE A 82 5.69 -2.69 16.26
CA ILE A 82 7.14 -2.43 16.33
C ILE A 82 7.46 -1.46 17.48
N SER A 83 6.62 -0.46 17.72
CA SER A 83 6.80 0.49 18.86
C SER A 83 6.66 -0.20 20.21
N GLU A 84 5.76 -1.17 20.34
CA GLU A 84 5.62 -2.03 21.51
C GLU A 84 6.90 -2.83 21.76
N ILE A 85 7.42 -3.52 20.74
CA ILE A 85 8.68 -4.29 20.82
C ILE A 85 9.85 -3.38 21.21
N GLU A 86 9.95 -2.19 20.63
CA GLU A 86 11.00 -1.22 20.96
C GLU A 86 10.94 -0.80 22.44
N THR A 87 9.73 -0.67 22.98
CA THR A 87 9.49 -0.34 24.39
C THR A 87 9.87 -1.51 25.31
N GLU A 88 9.48 -2.74 24.95
CA GLU A 88 9.89 -3.93 25.68
C GLU A 88 11.41 -4.10 25.73
N VAL A 89 12.10 -3.86 24.60
CA VAL A 89 13.57 -3.91 24.56
C VAL A 89 14.19 -2.86 25.48
N ARG A 90 13.66 -1.63 25.51
CA ARG A 90 14.13 -0.58 26.43
C ARG A 90 13.94 -0.96 27.90
N ASP A 91 12.83 -1.59 28.24
CA ASP A 91 12.58 -2.01 29.62
C ASP A 91 13.50 -3.18 30.02
N LEU A 92 13.79 -4.09 29.09
CA LEU A 92 14.81 -5.12 29.28
C LEU A 92 16.23 -4.53 29.43
N GLU A 93 16.57 -3.47 28.69
CA GLU A 93 17.86 -2.77 28.83
C GLU A 93 18.01 -2.21 30.26
N LYS A 94 16.98 -1.53 30.78
CA LYS A 94 16.98 -1.00 32.16
C LYS A 94 17.11 -2.12 33.20
N LEU A 95 16.35 -3.20 33.03
CA LEU A 95 16.40 -4.33 33.97
C LEU A 95 17.78 -5.00 33.96
N ALA A 96 18.42 -5.11 32.79
CA ALA A 96 19.77 -5.66 32.67
C ALA A 96 20.80 -4.81 33.41
N GLU A 97 20.68 -3.48 33.35
CA GLU A 97 21.52 -2.54 34.09
C GLU A 97 21.30 -2.67 35.61
N GLU A 98 20.05 -2.71 36.07
CA GLU A 98 19.70 -2.88 37.49
C GLU A 98 20.26 -4.20 38.08
N LEU A 99 20.20 -5.28 37.30
CA LEU A 99 20.69 -6.60 37.69
C LEU A 99 22.19 -6.78 37.50
N ASN A 100 22.92 -5.76 37.02
CA ASN A 100 24.35 -5.82 36.70
C ASN A 100 24.69 -7.03 35.80
N LEU A 101 23.86 -7.27 34.79
CA LEU A 101 24.09 -8.37 33.85
C LEU A 101 25.38 -8.12 33.04
N PRO A 102 26.03 -9.20 32.55
CA PRO A 102 27.25 -9.05 31.76
C PRO A 102 27.07 -8.15 30.53
N ASP A 103 28.06 -7.30 30.24
CA ASP A 103 28.07 -6.36 29.10
C ASP A 103 27.59 -6.96 27.76
N GLN A 104 27.91 -8.21 27.49
CA GLN A 104 27.50 -8.92 26.27
C GLN A 104 25.97 -8.95 26.10
N PHE A 105 25.22 -9.04 27.21
CA PHE A 105 23.76 -9.09 27.19
C PHE A 105 23.19 -7.71 26.89
N THR A 106 23.66 -6.68 27.59
CA THR A 106 23.25 -5.28 27.36
C THR A 106 23.57 -4.84 25.93
N ARG A 107 24.76 -5.17 25.41
CA ARG A 107 25.13 -4.90 24.01
C ARG A 107 24.17 -5.58 23.03
N GLY A 108 23.77 -6.83 23.29
CA GLY A 108 22.82 -7.56 22.48
C GLY A 108 21.46 -6.86 22.38
N LEU A 109 20.93 -6.35 23.50
CA LEU A 109 19.68 -5.59 23.52
C LEU A 109 19.81 -4.27 22.75
N THR A 110 20.91 -3.55 22.95
CA THR A 110 21.19 -2.31 22.22
C THR A 110 21.34 -2.54 20.71
N ASP A 111 21.88 -3.68 20.30
CA ASP A 111 21.97 -4.05 18.89
C ASP A 111 20.60 -4.39 18.30
N VAL A 112 19.73 -5.09 19.03
CA VAL A 112 18.34 -5.34 18.61
C VAL A 112 17.59 -4.02 18.44
N ARG A 113 17.68 -3.11 19.42
CA ARG A 113 17.06 -1.78 19.33
C ARG A 113 17.56 -1.00 18.12
N ARG A 114 18.88 -0.94 17.91
CA ARG A 114 19.47 -0.28 16.72
C ARG A 114 18.98 -0.89 15.42
N ARG A 115 18.82 -2.22 15.35
CA ARG A 115 18.26 -2.88 14.15
C ARG A 115 16.81 -2.50 13.92
N ILE A 116 15.99 -2.37 14.95
CA ILE A 116 14.61 -1.90 14.80
C ILE A 116 14.61 -0.47 14.24
N GLU A 117 15.35 0.44 14.87
CA GLU A 117 15.47 1.84 14.45
C GLU A 117 16.04 1.98 13.03
N SER A 118 16.95 1.10 12.60
CA SER A 118 17.54 1.15 11.27
C SER A 118 16.65 0.55 10.17
N ASN A 119 15.78 -0.39 10.53
CA ASN A 119 14.93 -1.10 9.56
C ASN A 119 13.54 -0.47 9.43
N PHE A 120 13.06 0.28 10.43
CA PHE A 120 11.70 0.81 10.41
C PHE A 120 11.67 2.33 10.62
N GLN A 121 10.97 3.01 9.72
CA GLN A 121 10.59 4.41 9.92
C GLN A 121 9.21 4.42 10.57
N LEU A 122 9.19 4.84 11.83
CA LEU A 122 7.97 4.98 12.63
C LEU A 122 7.60 6.45 12.76
N HIS A 123 6.32 6.72 13.00
CA HIS A 123 5.90 8.05 13.40
C HIS A 123 6.48 8.33 14.79
N ARG A 124 7.41 9.28 14.90
CA ARG A 124 7.82 9.81 16.20
C ARG A 124 6.63 10.59 16.77
N MET A 125 5.92 10.00 17.73
CA MET A 125 4.97 10.74 18.56
C MET A 125 5.71 11.74 19.43
#